data_AF-A0A937XWF6-F1
#
_entry.id   AF-A0A937XWF6-F1
#
_cell.length_a   1.000
_cell.length_b   1.000
_cell.length_c   1.000
_cell.angle_alpha   90.00
_cell.angle_beta   90.00
_cell.angle_gamma   90.00
#
_symmetry.space_group_name_H-M   'P 1'
#
loop_
_entity.id
_entity.type
_entity.pdbx_description
1 polymer ?
#
loop_
_entity_poly.entity_id
_entity_poly.type
_entity_poly.pdbx_seq_one_letter_code
_entity_poly.pdbx_strand_id
1 'polypeptide(L)'
;MSADRIGSAHKLPIYLDYSATTPVDPRVAQKMIPYLVEHFGNPASRSHAFGWKAEEAVEQAREEVAALVRCDAKDLVWTSGAT
;
A
#
# COMPACT_ATOMS: atom_id res chain seq x y z
N MET A 1 15.69 17.24 -36.54
CA MET A 1 14.24 16.94 -36.44
C MET A 1 13.86 17.12 -34.98
N SER A 2 13.50 18.36 -34.62
CA SER A 2 13.05 18.72 -33.27
C SER A 2 11.55 18.51 -33.23
N ALA A 3 11.09 17.55 -32.41
CA ALA A 3 9.67 17.37 -32.14
C ALA A 3 9.25 18.42 -31.11
N ASP A 4 8.90 19.59 -31.61
CA ASP A 4 8.12 20.57 -30.88
C ASP A 4 6.62 20.23 -31.01
N ARG A 5 5.91 20.34 -29.88
CA ARG A 5 4.45 20.22 -29.66
C ARG A 5 3.85 18.83 -29.43
N ILE A 6 3.68 18.53 -28.14
CA ILE A 6 2.37 18.10 -27.64
C ILE A 6 1.82 19.27 -26.81
N GLY A 7 0.62 19.73 -27.16
CA GLY A 7 0.02 20.97 -26.68
C GLY A 7 -0.15 21.06 -25.17
N SER A 8 -0.19 22.30 -24.68
CA SER A 8 -0.68 22.75 -23.37
C SER A 8 -1.13 21.60 -22.46
N ALA A 9 -0.21 21.05 -21.67
CA ALA A 9 -0.60 20.25 -20.52
C ALA A 9 -1.54 21.12 -19.69
N HIS A 10 -2.83 20.79 -19.66
CA HIS A 10 -3.75 21.43 -18.73
C HIS A 10 -3.10 21.32 -17.36
N LYS A 11 -2.68 22.46 -16.80
CA LYS A 11 -2.14 22.51 -15.46
C LYS A 11 -3.26 21.97 -14.58
N LEU A 12 -3.09 20.75 -14.08
CA LEU A 12 -4.06 20.16 -13.17
C LEU A 12 -4.30 21.16 -12.04
N PRO A 13 -5.54 21.28 -11.54
CA PRO A 13 -5.79 22.10 -10.36
C PRO A 13 -4.87 21.69 -9.21
N ILE A 14 -4.46 22.66 -8.39
CA ILE A 14 -3.72 22.36 -7.17
C ILE A 14 -4.66 21.56 -6.25
N TYR A 15 -4.24 20.36 -5.87
CA TYR A 15 -5.01 19.50 -4.97
C TYR A 15 -4.87 20.00 -3.53
N LEU A 16 -5.94 20.55 -2.97
CA LEU A 16 -6.00 21.04 -1.59
C LEU A 16 -6.98 20.23 -0.72
N ASP A 17 -7.47 19.09 -1.21
CA ASP A 17 -8.49 18.27 -0.56
C ASP A 17 -7.92 16.97 0.06
N TYR A 18 -6.80 17.08 0.77
CA TYR A 18 -6.13 15.93 1.41
C TYR A 18 -6.95 15.28 2.54
N SER A 19 -8.02 15.95 2.99
CA SER A 19 -8.98 15.38 3.95
C SER A 19 -9.89 14.33 3.32
N ALA A 20 -10.14 14.41 2.00
CA ALA A 20 -10.93 13.41 1.29
C ALA A 20 -10.12 12.14 1.01
N THR A 21 -8.87 12.28 0.57
CA THR A 21 -7.91 11.18 0.39
C THR A 21 -6.50 11.70 0.15
N THR A 22 -5.51 10.82 0.17
CA THR A 22 -4.11 11.14 -0.11
C THR A 22 -3.61 10.41 -1.34
N PRO A 23 -2.79 11.03 -2.22
CA PRO A 23 -2.07 10.28 -3.24
C PRO A 23 -1.18 9.24 -2.56
N VAL A 24 -1.06 8.06 -3.17
CA VAL A 24 -0.20 7.00 -2.65
C VAL A 24 1.25 7.48 -2.68
N ASP A 25 1.92 7.44 -1.53
CA ASP A 25 3.36 7.72 -1.46
C ASP A 25 4.11 6.73 -2.37
N PRO A 26 5.05 7.16 -3.24
CA PRO A 26 5.77 6.26 -4.13
C PRO A 26 6.44 5.07 -3.42
N ARG A 27 6.87 5.25 -2.16
CA ARG A 27 7.45 4.19 -1.33
C ARG A 27 6.42 3.12 -0.96
N VAL A 28 5.17 3.53 -0.72
CA VAL A 28 4.05 2.60 -0.47
C VAL A 28 3.74 1.83 -1.75
N ALA A 29 3.62 2.52 -2.89
CA ALA A 29 3.36 1.86 -4.17
C ALA A 29 4.46 0.82 -4.49
N GLN A 30 5.73 1.18 -4.33
CA GLN A 30 6.85 0.28 -4.57
C GLN A 30 6.85 -0.94 -3.63
N LYS A 31 6.52 -0.77 -2.34
CA LYS A 31 6.38 -1.89 -1.39
C LYS A 31 5.19 -2.80 -1.73
N MET A 32 4.11 -2.27 -2.29
CA MET A 32 2.88 -3.03 -2.56
C MET A 32 2.92 -3.81 -3.88
N ILE A 33 3.59 -3.30 -4.91
CA ILE A 33 3.64 -3.95 -6.24
C ILE A 33 3.98 -5.45 -6.17
N PRO A 34 5.01 -5.92 -5.42
CA PRO A 34 5.32 -7.34 -5.34
C PRO A 34 4.13 -8.21 -4.92
N TYR A 35 3.28 -7.74 -3.99
CA TYR A 35 2.10 -8.47 -3.52
C TYR A 35 0.91 -8.43 -4.49
N LEU A 36 0.96 -7.55 -5.49
CA LEU A 36 -0.03 -7.49 -6.57
C LEU A 36 0.35 -8.38 -7.76
N VAL A 37 1.63 -8.70 -7.95
CA VAL A 37 2.10 -9.43 -9.15
C VAL A 37 2.80 -10.76 -8.88
N GLU A 38 3.60 -10.87 -7.81
CA GLU A 38 4.51 -12.00 -7.58
C GLU A 38 4.17 -12.77 -6.30
N HIS A 39 3.85 -12.06 -5.22
CA HIS A 39 3.54 -12.59 -3.88
C HIS A 39 2.03 -12.56 -3.60
N PHE A 40 1.23 -12.99 -4.57
CA PHE A 40 -0.24 -12.93 -4.56
C PHE A 40 -0.93 -13.96 -3.65
N GLY A 41 -0.18 -14.64 -2.77
CA GLY A 41 -0.71 -15.72 -1.94
C GLY A 41 -1.76 -15.25 -0.94
N ASN A 42 -2.67 -16.14 -0.57
CA ASN A 42 -3.62 -15.88 0.51
C ASN A 42 -2.91 -16.07 1.87
N PRO A 43 -2.85 -15.05 2.75
CA PRO A 43 -2.20 -15.15 4.06
C PRO A 43 -2.89 -16.13 5.02
N ALA A 44 -4.06 -16.69 4.70
CA ALA A 44 -4.69 -17.77 5.45
C ALA A 44 -4.28 -19.19 5.00
N SER A 45 -3.55 -19.32 3.89
CA SER A 45 -3.07 -20.61 3.40
C SER A 45 -1.86 -21.09 4.19
N ARG A 46 -2.01 -22.19 4.94
CA ARG A 46 -0.96 -22.73 5.83
C ARG A 46 -0.09 -23.83 5.22
N SER A 47 -0.41 -24.32 4.02
CA SER A 47 0.19 -25.53 3.45
C SER A 47 1.30 -25.29 2.41
N HIS A 48 1.55 -24.04 2.01
CA HIS A 48 2.47 -23.75 0.92
C HIS A 48 3.16 -22.38 1.04
N ALA A 49 4.30 -22.25 0.37
CA ALA A 49 5.17 -21.07 0.42
C ALA A 49 4.46 -19.76 0.04
N PHE A 50 3.52 -19.76 -0.92
CA PHE A 50 2.79 -18.54 -1.27
C PHE A 50 1.98 -17.96 -0.09
N GLY A 51 1.38 -18.82 0.75
CA GLY A 51 0.61 -18.38 1.90
C GLY A 51 1.50 -17.92 3.04
N TRP A 52 2.60 -18.63 3.30
CA TRP A 52 3.61 -18.24 4.29
C TRP A 52 4.22 -16.88 3.97
N LYS A 53 4.52 -16.60 2.68
CA LYS A 53 5.06 -15.31 2.26
C LYS A 53 4.07 -14.17 2.45
N ALA A 54 2.79 -14.40 2.18
CA ALA A 54 1.74 -13.41 2.40
C ALA A 54 1.47 -13.19 3.90
N GLU A 55 1.47 -14.24 4.70
CA GLU A 55 1.32 -14.17 6.16
C GLU A 55 2.46 -13.36 6.80
N GLU A 56 3.71 -13.63 6.42
CA GLU A 56 4.88 -12.87 6.87
C GLU A 56 4.71 -11.37 6.60
N ALA A 57 4.22 -11.00 5.42
CA ALA A 57 4.00 -9.60 5.06
C ALA A 57 2.89 -8.92 5.88
N VAL A 58 1.79 -9.64 6.15
CA VAL A 58 0.68 -9.13 6.97
C VAL A 58 1.12 -8.94 8.42
N GLU A 59 1.91 -9.85 8.97
CA GLU A 59 2.41 -9.74 10.34
C GLU A 59 3.50 -8.65 10.47
N GLN A 60 4.38 -8.51 9.48
CA GLN A 60 5.32 -7.39 9.43
C GLN A 60 4.58 -6.03 9.41
N ALA A 61 3.53 -5.89 8.59
CA ALA A 61 2.73 -4.67 8.57
C ALA A 61 2.06 -4.39 9.93
N ARG A 62 1.68 -5.44 10.66
CA ARG A 62 1.06 -5.32 11.99
C ARG A 62 2.06 -4.79 13.00
N GLU A 63 3.29 -5.31 12.99
CA GLU A 63 4.38 -4.82 13.83
C GLU A 63 4.73 -3.36 13.52
N GLU A 64 4.81 -2.99 12.23
CA GLU A 64 5.08 -1.60 11.80
C GLU A 64 4.01 -0.62 12.33
N VAL A 65 2.73 -0.98 12.22
CA VAL A 65 1.62 -0.14 12.73
C VAL A 65 1.58 -0.13 14.26
N ALA A 66 1.80 -1.27 14.92
CA ALA A 66 1.80 -1.36 16.37
C ALA A 66 2.87 -0.46 17.00
N ALA A 67 4.07 -0.46 16.42
CA ALA A 67 5.15 0.43 16.82
C ALA A 67 4.79 1.91 16.62
N LEU A 68 4.13 2.25 15.51
CA LEU A 68 3.70 3.63 15.20
C LEU A 68 2.69 4.16 16.23
N VAL A 69 1.69 3.35 16.60
CA VAL A 69 0.60 3.76 17.51
C VAL A 69 0.85 3.38 18.98
N ARG A 70 1.98 2.72 19.26
CA ARG A 70 2.42 2.29 20.61
C ARG A 70 1.45 1.34 21.30
N CYS A 71 0.97 0.32 20.57
CA CYS A 71 0.20 -0.79 21.13
C CYS A 71 0.92 -2.13 20.96
N ASP A 72 0.36 -3.19 21.54
CA ASP A 72 0.78 -4.56 21.23
C ASP A 72 0.22 -4.95 19.85
N ALA A 73 1.02 -5.61 19.02
CA ALA A 73 0.59 -6.07 17.71
C ALA A 73 -0.69 -6.92 17.79
N LYS A 74 -0.85 -7.73 18.84
CA LYS A 74 -2.05 -8.58 19.04
C LYS A 74 -3.35 -7.79 19.23
N ASP A 75 -3.25 -6.51 19.59
CA ASP A 75 -4.40 -5.63 19.80
C ASP A 75 -4.89 -4.99 18.48
N LEU A 76 -4.15 -5.16 17.39
CA LEU A 76 -4.51 -4.63 16.07
C LEU A 76 -5.38 -5.61 15.28
N VAL A 77 -6.47 -5.10 14.73
CA VAL A 77 -7.34 -5.81 13.79
C VAL A 77 -7.37 -5.04 12.48
N TRP A 78 -7.12 -5.74 11.37
CA TRP A 78 -7.24 -5.16 10.02
C TRP A 78 -8.71 -5.08 9.62
N THR A 79 -9.12 -3.92 9.12
CA THR A 79 -10.44 -3.68 8.53
C THR A 79 -10.27 -3.12 7.12
N SER A 80 -11.38 -2.95 6.39
CA SER A 80 -11.35 -2.33 5.05
C SER A 80 -11.24 -0.80 5.08
N GLY A 81 -11.37 -0.16 6.25
CA GLY A 81 -11.41 1.29 6.41
C GLY A 81 -11.94 1.69 7.79
N ALA A 82 -12.08 3.01 7.99
CA ALA A 82 -12.49 3.59 9.27
C ALA A 82 -14.01 3.68 9.51
N THR A 83 -14.82 3.64 8.45
CA THR A 83 -16.29 3.78 8.48
C THR A 83 -17.00 2.61 9.15
#